data_AF-A0A1Y6IWE4-F1
#
_entry.id   AF-A0A1Y6IWE4-F1
#
_cell.length_a   1.000
_cell.length_b   1.000
_cell.length_c   1.000
_cell.angle_alpha   90.00
_cell.angle_beta   90.00
_cell.angle_gamma   90.00
#
_symmetry.space_group_name_H-M   'P 1'
#
loop_
_entity.id
_entity.type
_entity.pdbx_description
1 polymer ?
#
loop_
_entity_poly.entity_id
_entity_poly.type
_entity_poly.pdbx_seq_one_letter_code
_entity_poly.pdbx_strand_id
1 'polypeptide(L)'
;MIQSKINADILAESNHLQSSFSTSSHSAAPTLPERPDQIPNVRFEYHLEIACSDESRRSMLRYGFALKGQETELTTSPQNQYTTEYGTRYTYYTAYNDPKRIMAFNDLSPLGVSVPHPIQVKPIGSGFVREAFIPVQPAVQVGDHLGLPTEGYIYHFHQARLVQEYHLMPGGSGSFYATLSRHEKLNQARGCPCAHDALLVFWKIGCRDVHNQHLLYLKKPITRAQLDALNETWLDKHAVRLDLQALLEITREPVVLRPSEKMLAEQTEAPAEVLHTVQRIPGTNRRESWLEIAMSYGLSAKELLDLNPQYHIDPMTLKIGDILNIKSQITHSRQKASVGVPPRAPQTYNHPLNSYYTHRDTFLAGTTMKAINSRSLVRKDIPVVRLNSRG
;
A
#
# COMPACT_ATOMS: atom_id res chain seq x y z
N MET A 1 18.78 -22.04 -43.80
CA MET A 1 19.07 -23.42 -43.39
C MET A 1 19.41 -23.59 -41.89
N ILE A 2 19.05 -22.64 -41.00
CA ILE A 2 19.23 -22.80 -39.54
C ILE A 2 17.93 -22.50 -38.75
N GLN A 3 16.85 -22.09 -39.41
CA GLN A 3 15.54 -21.87 -38.77
C GLN A 3 14.59 -23.08 -38.81
N SER A 4 14.98 -24.21 -39.44
CA SER A 4 14.12 -25.40 -39.58
C SER A 4 14.58 -26.62 -38.79
N LYS A 5 15.64 -26.49 -37.96
CA LYS A 5 16.15 -27.58 -37.10
C LYS A 5 15.79 -27.44 -35.63
N ILE A 6 15.42 -26.26 -35.13
CA ILE A 6 15.04 -26.07 -33.72
C ILE A 6 13.58 -26.51 -33.46
N ASN A 7 12.72 -26.50 -34.47
CA ASN A 7 11.34 -26.99 -34.35
C ASN A 7 11.20 -28.52 -34.45
N ALA A 8 12.27 -29.25 -34.78
CA ALA A 8 12.23 -30.72 -34.87
C ALA A 8 12.64 -31.40 -33.54
N ASP A 9 13.52 -30.78 -32.74
CA ASP A 9 13.98 -31.38 -31.47
C ASP A 9 12.99 -31.16 -30.31
N ILE A 10 12.11 -30.14 -30.39
CA ILE A 10 11.03 -29.94 -29.41
C ILE A 10 9.83 -30.88 -29.67
N LEU A 11 9.68 -31.39 -30.89
CA LEU A 11 8.67 -32.39 -31.26
C LEU A 11 9.16 -33.84 -31.08
N ALA A 12 10.47 -34.07 -30.95
CA ALA A 12 11.05 -35.39 -30.73
C ALA A 12 11.06 -35.84 -29.24
N GLU A 13 11.22 -34.91 -28.28
CA GLU A 13 11.00 -35.23 -26.85
C GLU A 13 9.51 -35.38 -26.50
N SER A 14 8.61 -34.87 -27.35
CA SER A 14 7.16 -35.07 -27.23
C SER A 14 6.69 -36.44 -27.77
N ASN A 15 7.47 -37.07 -28.67
CA ASN A 15 7.11 -38.36 -29.28
C ASN A 15 7.81 -39.56 -28.64
N HIS A 16 8.85 -39.36 -27.81
CA HIS A 16 9.48 -40.45 -27.06
C HIS A 16 8.67 -40.91 -25.83
N LEU A 17 7.57 -40.23 -25.52
CA LEU A 17 6.58 -40.64 -24.50
C LEU A 17 5.36 -41.37 -25.10
N GLN A 18 5.29 -41.58 -26.42
CA GLN A 18 4.09 -42.11 -27.09
C GLN A 18 4.19 -43.51 -27.72
N SER A 19 5.29 -44.25 -27.57
CA SER A 19 5.44 -45.53 -28.31
C SER A 19 6.16 -46.64 -27.54
N SER A 20 5.70 -46.91 -26.32
CA SER A 20 5.90 -48.23 -25.74
C SER A 20 4.81 -48.46 -24.72
N PHE A 21 3.68 -49.02 -25.13
CA PHE A 21 2.91 -50.02 -24.38
C PHE A 21 1.69 -50.42 -25.23
N SER A 22 1.76 -51.61 -25.83
CA SER A 22 0.59 -52.37 -26.23
C SER A 22 0.93 -53.83 -26.00
N THR A 23 0.66 -54.31 -24.78
CA THR A 23 0.03 -55.61 -24.48
C THR A 23 -0.33 -55.68 -23.00
N SER A 24 -1.64 -55.48 -22.74
CA SER A 24 -2.46 -56.02 -21.65
C SER A 24 -1.88 -56.20 -20.24
N SER A 25 -2.25 -55.29 -19.34
CA SER A 25 -2.92 -55.64 -18.08
C SER A 25 -3.69 -54.41 -17.60
N HIS A 26 -5.02 -54.54 -17.45
CA HIS A 26 -5.91 -53.47 -17.00
C HIS A 26 -5.35 -52.73 -15.78
N SER A 27 -5.07 -51.44 -15.94
CA SER A 27 -4.96 -50.49 -14.85
C SER A 27 -5.88 -49.33 -15.20
N ALA A 28 -6.85 -49.09 -14.33
CA ALA A 28 -7.94 -48.15 -14.55
C ALA A 28 -7.39 -46.74 -14.81
N ALA A 29 -8.00 -46.04 -15.77
CA ALA A 29 -7.79 -44.61 -15.97
C ALA A 29 -8.01 -43.85 -14.64
N PRO A 30 -7.32 -42.73 -14.39
CA PRO A 30 -7.57 -41.93 -13.20
C PRO A 30 -9.02 -41.42 -13.25
N THR A 31 -9.89 -42.07 -12.50
CA THR A 31 -11.29 -41.68 -12.37
C THR A 31 -11.31 -40.31 -11.69
N LEU A 32 -11.83 -39.29 -12.40
CA LEU A 32 -12.37 -38.11 -11.73
C LEU A 32 -13.32 -38.60 -10.62
N PRO A 33 -13.35 -37.97 -9.43
CA PRO A 33 -14.31 -38.37 -8.41
C PRO A 33 -15.73 -38.32 -9.00
N GLU A 34 -16.35 -39.49 -9.11
CA GLU A 34 -17.65 -39.69 -9.77
C GLU A 34 -18.84 -39.15 -8.95
N ARG A 35 -18.59 -38.31 -7.94
CA ARG A 35 -19.64 -37.62 -7.16
C ARG A 35 -19.18 -36.23 -6.71
N PRO A 36 -19.89 -35.16 -7.14
CA PRO A 36 -19.72 -33.81 -6.59
C PRO A 36 -20.03 -33.68 -5.09
N ASP A 37 -20.61 -34.72 -4.46
CA ASP A 37 -21.10 -34.69 -3.08
C ASP A 37 -20.14 -35.27 -2.03
N GLN A 38 -18.93 -35.70 -2.42
CA GLN A 38 -17.87 -36.01 -1.45
C GLN A 38 -16.86 -34.87 -1.40
N ILE A 39 -17.28 -33.70 -0.91
CA ILE A 39 -16.34 -32.75 -0.33
C ILE A 39 -15.71 -33.51 0.85
N PRO A 40 -14.41 -33.85 0.83
CA PRO A 40 -13.81 -34.51 1.98
C PRO A 40 -13.99 -33.56 3.17
N ASN A 41 -14.63 -34.06 4.23
CA ASN A 41 -15.01 -33.26 5.38
C ASN A 41 -13.77 -32.52 5.89
N VAL A 42 -13.72 -31.19 5.68
CA VAL A 42 -12.55 -30.38 6.02
C VAL A 42 -12.35 -30.46 7.53
N ARG A 43 -11.16 -30.89 7.94
CA ARG A 43 -10.84 -31.17 9.35
C ARG A 43 -9.70 -30.31 9.86
N PHE A 44 -8.97 -29.69 8.94
CA PHE A 44 -7.77 -28.93 9.23
C PHE A 44 -7.86 -27.52 8.68
N GLU A 45 -7.08 -26.64 9.29
CA GLU A 45 -6.98 -25.22 8.95
C GLU A 45 -5.52 -24.79 8.79
N TYR A 46 -5.35 -23.82 7.92
CA TYR A 46 -4.12 -23.09 7.71
C TYR A 46 -4.44 -21.59 7.70
N HIS A 47 -3.78 -20.83 8.58
CA HIS A 47 -4.00 -19.40 8.70
C HIS A 47 -2.78 -18.64 8.17
N LEU A 48 -3.05 -17.75 7.21
CA LEU A 48 -2.14 -16.75 6.68
C LEU A 48 -2.55 -15.38 7.23
N GLU A 49 -1.63 -14.59 7.75
CA GLU A 49 -1.92 -13.22 8.18
C GLU A 49 -1.17 -12.20 7.33
N ILE A 50 -1.83 -11.10 6.99
CA ILE A 50 -1.20 -9.97 6.31
C ILE A 50 -1.48 -8.74 7.16
N ALA A 51 -0.43 -8.03 7.58
CA ALA A 51 -0.50 -6.89 8.48
C ALA A 51 -1.02 -5.60 7.80
N CYS A 52 -2.17 -5.70 7.14
CA CYS A 52 -3.01 -4.60 6.69
C CYS A 52 -4.45 -5.09 6.50
N SER A 53 -5.38 -4.16 6.28
CA SER A 53 -6.73 -4.46 5.82
C SER A 53 -6.72 -5.11 4.43
N ASP A 54 -7.73 -5.95 4.17
CA ASP A 54 -7.90 -6.57 2.85
C ASP A 54 -8.12 -5.54 1.73
N GLU A 55 -8.74 -4.39 2.04
CA GLU A 55 -8.88 -3.26 1.11
C GLU A 55 -7.52 -2.69 0.70
N SER A 56 -6.69 -2.34 1.67
CA SER A 56 -5.34 -1.83 1.42
C SER A 56 -4.49 -2.85 0.68
N ARG A 57 -4.55 -4.13 1.09
CA ARG A 57 -3.89 -5.24 0.40
C ARG A 57 -4.30 -5.28 -1.07
N ARG A 58 -5.60 -5.37 -1.36
CA ARG A 58 -6.12 -5.46 -2.74
C ARG A 58 -5.80 -4.23 -3.56
N SER A 59 -5.62 -3.08 -2.94
CA SER A 59 -5.30 -1.83 -3.64
C SER A 59 -3.81 -1.66 -3.97
N MET A 60 -2.90 -2.15 -3.12
CA MET A 60 -1.44 -1.97 -3.27
C MET A 60 -0.70 -3.22 -3.76
N LEU A 61 -1.27 -4.40 -3.47
CA LEU A 61 -0.74 -5.70 -3.82
C LEU A 61 -1.72 -6.41 -4.75
N ARG A 62 -1.18 -7.14 -5.72
CA ARG A 62 -1.97 -7.93 -6.68
C ARG A 62 -1.66 -9.43 -6.59
N TYR A 63 -1.01 -9.86 -5.51
CA TYR A 63 -0.69 -11.27 -5.30
C TYR A 63 -1.94 -12.08 -4.96
N GLY A 64 -2.04 -13.26 -5.57
CA GLY A 64 -2.83 -14.39 -5.09
C GLY A 64 -2.02 -15.26 -4.13
N PHE A 65 -2.73 -15.97 -3.26
CA PHE A 65 -2.15 -16.90 -2.30
C PHE A 65 -2.86 -18.24 -2.38
N ALA A 66 -2.11 -19.31 -2.64
CA ALA A 66 -2.63 -20.66 -2.73
C ALA A 66 -1.98 -21.52 -1.66
N LEU A 67 -2.80 -22.32 -0.99
CA LEU A 67 -2.34 -23.39 -0.15
C LEU A 67 -2.05 -24.62 -1.03
N LYS A 68 -0.81 -25.11 -0.99
CA LYS A 68 -0.39 -26.31 -1.72
C LYS A 68 0.02 -27.40 -0.75
N GLY A 69 -0.48 -28.62 -0.97
CA GLY A 69 -0.06 -29.83 -0.26
C GLY A 69 0.94 -30.70 -1.02
N GLN A 70 1.16 -31.91 -0.50
CA GLN A 70 1.98 -32.93 -1.18
C GLN A 70 1.19 -33.68 -2.26
N GLU A 71 -0.08 -33.94 -2.01
CA GLU A 71 -1.04 -34.43 -3.00
C GLU A 71 -1.43 -33.28 -3.95
N THR A 72 -2.07 -33.57 -5.09
CA THR A 72 -2.51 -32.56 -6.10
C THR A 72 -3.50 -31.50 -5.56
N GLU A 73 -3.77 -31.50 -4.26
CA GLU A 73 -4.54 -30.50 -3.54
C GLU A 73 -3.88 -29.11 -3.63
N LEU A 74 -4.58 -28.24 -4.35
CA LEU A 74 -4.27 -26.82 -4.47
C LEU A 74 -5.53 -26.02 -4.15
N THR A 75 -5.50 -25.30 -3.03
CA THR A 75 -6.57 -24.37 -2.65
C THR A 75 -6.13 -22.96 -2.98
N THR A 76 -6.68 -22.38 -4.04
CA THR A 76 -6.22 -21.08 -4.59
C THR A 76 -6.78 -19.86 -3.88
N SER A 77 -7.78 -20.05 -3.01
CA SER A 77 -8.48 -18.95 -2.34
C SER A 77 -8.80 -19.32 -0.90
N PRO A 78 -8.71 -18.36 0.05
CA PRO A 78 -9.12 -18.58 1.43
C PRO A 78 -10.64 -18.70 1.51
N GLN A 79 -11.13 -19.56 2.40
CA GLN A 79 -12.57 -19.75 2.64
C GLN A 79 -13.13 -18.70 3.59
N ASN A 80 -12.34 -18.25 4.57
CA ASN A 80 -12.76 -17.25 5.55
C ASN A 80 -11.70 -16.15 5.73
N GLN A 81 -12.16 -14.98 6.19
CA GLN A 81 -11.33 -13.81 6.46
C GLN A 81 -11.78 -13.14 7.77
N TYR A 82 -10.83 -12.75 8.60
CA TYR A 82 -11.09 -12.10 9.89
C TYR A 82 -10.13 -10.93 10.10
N THR A 83 -10.65 -9.83 10.63
CA THR A 83 -9.80 -8.73 11.13
C THR A 83 -9.02 -9.21 12.35
N THR A 84 -7.74 -8.87 12.40
CA THR A 84 -6.85 -9.10 13.55
C THR A 84 -6.39 -7.77 14.14
N GLU A 85 -5.56 -7.84 15.19
CA GLU A 85 -4.94 -6.65 15.77
C GLU A 85 -4.08 -5.88 14.75
N TYR A 86 -3.36 -6.59 13.87
CA TYR A 86 -2.39 -5.98 12.96
C TYR A 86 -2.87 -5.96 11.50
N GLY A 87 -3.95 -6.66 11.14
CA GLY A 87 -4.45 -6.67 9.77
C GLY A 87 -5.55 -7.68 9.52
N THR A 88 -5.31 -8.58 8.58
CA THR A 88 -6.30 -9.56 8.11
C THR A 88 -5.73 -10.97 8.14
N ARG A 89 -6.45 -11.88 8.79
CA ARG A 89 -6.20 -13.32 8.76
C ARG A 89 -7.07 -13.98 7.71
N TYR A 90 -6.44 -14.77 6.85
CA TYR A 90 -7.02 -15.59 5.80
C TYR A 90 -6.96 -17.07 6.23
N THR A 91 -8.12 -17.72 6.29
CA THR A 91 -8.24 -19.13 6.66
C THR A 91 -8.43 -19.99 5.42
N TYR A 92 -7.58 -20.99 5.28
CA TYR A 92 -7.70 -22.06 4.30
C TYR A 92 -8.09 -23.35 5.02
N TYR A 93 -9.13 -24.01 4.56
CA TYR A 93 -9.53 -25.31 5.06
C TYR A 93 -9.00 -26.42 4.16
N THR A 94 -8.61 -27.54 4.76
CA THR A 94 -8.12 -28.72 4.06
C THR A 94 -8.59 -30.00 4.75
N ALA A 95 -8.78 -31.05 3.96
CA ALA A 95 -9.24 -32.34 4.46
C ALA A 95 -8.10 -33.23 4.96
N TYR A 96 -6.88 -33.01 4.48
CA TYR A 96 -5.75 -33.90 4.70
C TYR A 96 -4.77 -33.31 5.72
N ASN A 97 -4.27 -34.18 6.60
CA ASN A 97 -3.27 -33.83 7.61
C ASN A 97 -1.85 -34.02 7.05
N ASP A 98 -1.55 -33.49 5.88
CA ASP A 98 -0.22 -33.46 5.31
C ASP A 98 0.40 -32.05 5.41
N PRO A 99 1.74 -31.94 5.36
CA PRO A 99 2.41 -30.66 5.33
C PRO A 99 1.97 -29.79 4.15
N LYS A 100 1.54 -28.55 4.42
CA LYS A 100 1.13 -27.56 3.42
C LYS A 100 2.04 -26.34 3.43
N ARG A 101 2.12 -25.63 2.31
CA ARG A 101 2.77 -24.31 2.21
C ARG A 101 1.91 -23.31 1.47
N ILE A 102 2.10 -22.03 1.81
CA ILE A 102 1.54 -20.92 1.03
C ILE A 102 2.46 -20.58 -0.13
N MET A 103 1.87 -20.58 -1.32
CA MET A 103 2.48 -20.07 -2.54
C MET A 103 1.89 -18.69 -2.83
N ALA A 104 2.76 -17.68 -2.91
CA ALA A 104 2.40 -16.37 -3.43
C ALA A 104 2.62 -16.40 -4.94
N PHE A 105 1.63 -16.00 -5.73
CA PHE A 105 1.69 -16.02 -7.18
C PHE A 105 0.94 -14.84 -7.77
N ASN A 106 1.20 -14.52 -9.03
CA ASN A 106 0.41 -13.55 -9.79
C ASN A 106 0.18 -14.00 -11.24
N ASP A 107 0.27 -15.33 -11.47
CA ASP A 107 -0.07 -16.12 -12.66
C ASP A 107 0.27 -17.60 -12.34
N LEU A 108 0.88 -18.37 -13.25
CA LEU A 108 1.28 -19.77 -13.04
C LEU A 108 2.59 -19.96 -12.25
N SER A 109 3.41 -18.91 -12.11
CA SER A 109 4.73 -19.01 -11.46
C SER A 109 4.71 -18.51 -10.01
N PRO A 110 5.23 -19.29 -9.05
CA PRO A 110 5.38 -18.83 -7.68
C PRO A 110 6.41 -17.73 -7.60
N LEU A 111 6.12 -16.69 -6.81
CA LEU A 111 7.03 -15.61 -6.46
C LEU A 111 8.01 -16.08 -5.37
N GLY A 112 9.13 -15.39 -5.26
CA GLY A 112 10.20 -15.71 -4.30
C GLY A 112 9.80 -15.50 -2.84
N VAL A 113 8.77 -14.67 -2.60
CA VAL A 113 8.12 -14.52 -1.27
C VAL A 113 7.23 -15.72 -0.89
N SER A 114 7.11 -16.74 -1.75
CA SER A 114 6.46 -18.01 -1.37
C SER A 114 7.24 -18.69 -0.24
N VAL A 115 6.53 -19.37 0.65
CA VAL A 115 7.15 -20.02 1.80
C VAL A 115 7.89 -21.28 1.34
N PRO A 116 9.18 -21.44 1.68
CA PRO A 116 10.01 -22.50 1.10
C PRO A 116 9.61 -23.91 1.59
N HIS A 117 9.34 -24.06 2.89
CA HIS A 117 9.14 -25.35 3.52
C HIS A 117 7.66 -25.58 3.86
N PRO A 118 7.09 -26.75 3.51
CA PRO A 118 5.76 -27.13 3.96
C PRO A 118 5.77 -27.43 5.46
N ILE A 119 4.65 -27.14 6.11
CA ILE A 119 4.46 -27.23 7.54
C ILE A 119 3.15 -27.93 7.84
N GLN A 120 3.10 -28.62 8.99
CA GLN A 120 1.92 -29.37 9.37
C GLN A 120 0.71 -28.45 9.62
N VAL A 121 -0.43 -28.81 9.03
CA VAL A 121 -1.72 -28.17 9.33
C VAL A 121 -2.17 -28.51 10.75
N LYS A 122 -3.18 -27.79 11.26
CA LYS A 122 -3.76 -28.09 12.58
C LYS A 122 -5.25 -28.34 12.45
N PRO A 123 -5.86 -29.05 13.42
CA PRO A 123 -7.31 -29.19 13.46
C PRO A 123 -8.02 -27.84 13.44
N ILE A 124 -9.21 -27.80 12.85
CA ILE A 124 -10.07 -26.61 12.86
C ILE A 124 -10.28 -26.12 14.30
N GLY A 125 -10.20 -24.80 14.50
CA GLY A 125 -10.33 -24.17 15.82
C GLY A 125 -9.01 -23.99 16.56
N SER A 126 -7.88 -24.40 15.98
CA SER A 126 -6.56 -24.18 16.58
C SER A 126 -6.16 -22.70 16.68
N GLY A 127 -6.62 -21.86 15.75
CA GLY A 127 -6.38 -20.42 15.71
C GLY A 127 -4.94 -20.00 15.37
N PHE A 128 -3.99 -20.94 15.26
CA PHE A 128 -2.58 -20.61 15.08
C PHE A 128 -2.28 -20.08 13.67
N VAL A 129 -1.73 -18.86 13.59
CA VAL A 129 -1.19 -18.27 12.36
C VAL A 129 0.11 -18.99 11.97
N ARG A 130 0.10 -19.62 10.80
CA ARG A 130 1.26 -20.36 10.26
C ARG A 130 2.27 -19.40 9.64
N GLU A 131 1.76 -18.53 8.80
CA GLU A 131 2.57 -17.64 7.97
C GLU A 131 2.01 -16.24 8.12
N ALA A 132 2.88 -15.25 8.19
CA ALA A 132 2.46 -13.87 8.22
C ALA A 132 3.39 -12.98 7.42
N PHE A 133 2.85 -11.93 6.81
CA PHE A 133 3.61 -10.96 6.03
C PHE A 133 3.26 -9.53 6.43
N ILE A 134 4.24 -8.64 6.29
CA ILE A 134 4.02 -7.19 6.40
C ILE A 134 4.14 -6.59 4.98
N PRO A 135 3.08 -5.95 4.48
CA PRO A 135 3.19 -5.12 3.28
C PRO A 135 3.97 -3.85 3.60
N VAL A 136 4.88 -3.43 2.73
CA VAL A 136 5.64 -2.19 2.90
C VAL A 136 5.70 -1.41 1.59
N GLN A 137 5.54 -0.09 1.65
CA GLN A 137 5.70 0.80 0.51
C GLN A 137 7.13 1.38 0.50
N PRO A 138 7.95 1.06 -0.51
CA PRO A 138 9.32 1.56 -0.60
C PRO A 138 9.33 3.03 -1.07
N ALA A 139 10.13 3.86 -0.39
CA ALA A 139 10.36 5.26 -0.77
C ALA A 139 11.83 5.64 -0.61
N VAL A 140 12.28 6.68 -1.31
CA VAL A 140 13.64 7.23 -1.22
C VAL A 140 13.55 8.67 -0.75
N GLN A 141 14.45 9.05 0.16
CA GLN A 141 14.53 10.43 0.64
C GLN A 141 15.28 11.32 -0.37
N VAL A 142 14.70 12.47 -0.67
CA VAL A 142 15.29 13.57 -1.46
C VAL A 142 15.10 14.86 -0.66
N GLY A 143 16.18 15.40 -0.11
CA GLY A 143 16.10 16.51 0.84
C GLY A 143 15.23 16.12 2.05
N ASP A 144 14.21 16.92 2.34
CA ASP A 144 13.30 16.71 3.47
C ASP A 144 12.05 15.88 3.12
N HIS A 145 12.00 15.32 1.90
CA HIS A 145 10.82 14.64 1.37
C HIS A 145 11.10 13.18 1.04
N LEU A 146 10.06 12.35 1.15
CA LEU A 146 10.07 10.99 0.61
C LEU A 146 9.42 11.00 -0.78
N GLY A 147 10.09 10.40 -1.76
CA GLY A 147 9.56 10.15 -3.10
C GLY A 147 9.52 8.66 -3.42
N LEU A 148 8.56 8.25 -4.23
CA LEU A 148 8.48 6.89 -4.74
C LEU A 148 9.48 6.74 -5.89
N PRO A 149 10.38 5.74 -5.86
CA PRO A 149 11.28 5.47 -6.97
C PRO A 149 10.49 5.09 -8.22
N THR A 150 10.92 5.57 -9.37
CA THR A 150 10.24 5.35 -10.67
C THR A 150 11.10 4.58 -11.67
N GLU A 151 12.35 4.32 -11.31
CA GLU A 151 13.32 3.58 -12.09
C GLU A 151 14.24 2.77 -11.16
N GLY A 152 14.89 1.75 -11.72
CA GLY A 152 15.80 0.87 -11.01
C GLY A 152 15.12 -0.37 -10.42
N TYR A 153 15.71 -0.90 -9.36
CA TYR A 153 15.40 -2.20 -8.80
C TYR A 153 15.34 -2.15 -7.27
N ILE A 154 14.43 -2.91 -6.71
CA ILE A 154 14.30 -3.13 -5.27
C ILE A 154 14.50 -4.61 -4.99
N TYR A 155 15.30 -4.92 -3.98
CA TYR A 155 15.65 -6.29 -3.59
C TYR A 155 15.24 -6.54 -2.16
N HIS A 156 14.53 -7.64 -1.94
CA HIS A 156 14.26 -8.19 -0.61
C HIS A 156 15.22 -9.34 -0.33
N PHE A 157 15.97 -9.21 0.75
CA PHE A 157 16.87 -10.24 1.26
C PHE A 157 16.37 -10.80 2.59
N HIS A 158 16.65 -12.08 2.83
CA HIS A 158 16.49 -12.76 4.10
C HIS A 158 17.73 -13.63 4.31
N GLN A 159 18.44 -13.46 5.44
CA GLN A 159 19.69 -14.18 5.72
C GLN A 159 20.73 -14.02 4.60
N ALA A 160 20.93 -12.77 4.14
CA ALA A 160 21.78 -12.41 3.00
C ALA A 160 21.47 -13.13 1.67
N ARG A 161 20.33 -13.83 1.56
CA ARG A 161 19.89 -14.50 0.35
C ARG A 161 18.74 -13.73 -0.29
N LEU A 162 18.79 -13.61 -1.62
CA LEU A 162 17.79 -12.89 -2.40
C LEU A 162 16.47 -13.66 -2.35
N VAL A 163 15.45 -13.05 -1.77
CA VAL A 163 14.07 -13.56 -1.74
C VAL A 163 13.40 -13.17 -3.04
N GLN A 164 13.35 -11.88 -3.36
CA GLN A 164 12.65 -11.37 -4.53
C GLN A 164 13.31 -10.08 -5.03
N GLU A 165 13.48 -9.97 -6.35
CA GLU A 165 13.81 -8.73 -7.04
C GLU A 165 12.54 -8.12 -7.64
N TYR A 166 12.45 -6.80 -7.58
CA TYR A 166 11.39 -5.99 -8.16
C TYR A 166 12.01 -4.98 -9.11
N HIS A 167 11.39 -4.79 -10.27
CA HIS A 167 11.81 -3.79 -11.25
C HIS A 167 10.74 -2.69 -11.30
N LEU A 168 11.17 -1.44 -11.11
CA LEU A 168 10.31 -0.27 -11.22
C LEU A 168 9.81 -0.12 -12.67
N MET A 169 8.52 0.17 -12.82
CA MET A 169 7.93 0.31 -14.15
C MET A 169 8.31 1.64 -14.82
N PRO A 170 8.60 1.62 -16.13
CA PRO A 170 8.75 2.84 -16.88
C PRO A 170 7.42 3.63 -16.91
N GLY A 171 7.51 4.95 -17.04
CA GLY A 171 6.33 5.84 -17.09
C GLY A 171 6.02 6.58 -15.78
N GLY A 172 6.87 6.45 -14.76
CA GLY A 172 6.84 7.38 -13.63
C GLY A 172 5.73 7.13 -12.61
N SER A 173 5.04 5.98 -12.64
CA SER A 173 3.93 5.70 -11.72
C SER A 173 4.38 5.47 -10.28
N GLY A 174 5.64 5.07 -10.07
CA GLY A 174 6.17 4.60 -8.79
C GLY A 174 5.88 3.13 -8.49
N SER A 175 5.21 2.44 -9.42
CA SER A 175 4.83 1.03 -9.27
C SER A 175 5.92 0.11 -9.83
N PHE A 176 5.94 -1.14 -9.39
CA PHE A 176 6.91 -2.15 -9.80
C PHE A 176 6.26 -3.52 -10.05
N TYR A 177 7.00 -4.42 -10.68
CA TYR A 177 6.64 -5.83 -10.79
C TYR A 177 7.76 -6.72 -10.24
N ALA A 178 7.37 -7.89 -9.74
CA ALA A 178 8.31 -8.93 -9.35
C ALA A 178 8.96 -9.55 -10.60
N THR A 179 10.29 -9.68 -10.61
CA THR A 179 11.00 -10.42 -11.66
C THR A 179 11.05 -11.93 -11.34
N LEU A 180 11.53 -12.73 -12.28
CA LEU A 180 11.77 -14.16 -12.07
C LEU A 180 13.12 -14.44 -11.37
N SER A 181 13.86 -13.42 -10.97
CA SER A 181 15.14 -13.57 -10.28
C SER A 181 14.97 -14.29 -8.94
N ARG A 182 15.85 -15.26 -8.68
CA ARG A 182 16.07 -15.94 -7.40
C ARG A 182 17.54 -15.81 -7.04
N HIS A 183 17.88 -16.15 -5.80
CA HIS A 183 19.26 -16.07 -5.36
C HIS A 183 20.23 -16.89 -6.22
N GLU A 184 19.80 -18.03 -6.74
CA GLU A 184 20.61 -18.93 -7.57
C GLU A 184 20.72 -18.43 -9.02
N LYS A 185 19.67 -17.75 -9.52
CA LYS A 185 19.57 -17.36 -10.92
C LYS A 185 18.86 -16.01 -11.05
N LEU A 186 19.62 -15.01 -11.50
CA LEU A 186 19.06 -13.73 -11.90
C LEU A 186 18.30 -13.89 -13.23
N ASN A 187 17.07 -13.41 -13.26
CA ASN A 187 16.20 -13.41 -14.42
C ASN A 187 15.25 -12.21 -14.32
N GLN A 188 15.63 -11.12 -14.99
CA GLN A 188 14.88 -9.86 -14.98
C GLN A 188 13.61 -9.90 -15.83
N ALA A 189 13.30 -11.03 -16.46
CA ALA A 189 12.01 -11.20 -17.10
C ALA A 189 10.90 -10.96 -16.07
N ARG A 190 9.86 -10.26 -16.55
CA ARG A 190 8.69 -9.93 -15.76
C ARG A 190 8.00 -11.21 -15.31
N GLY A 191 7.99 -11.45 -14.00
CA GLY A 191 7.33 -12.61 -13.41
C GLY A 191 5.83 -12.42 -13.20
N CYS A 192 5.32 -11.22 -13.49
CA CYS A 192 3.95 -10.82 -13.21
C CYS A 192 3.51 -9.64 -14.11
N PRO A 193 2.36 -9.72 -14.81
CA PRO A 193 1.85 -8.65 -15.66
C PRO A 193 1.22 -7.47 -14.89
N CYS A 194 0.93 -7.63 -13.60
CA CYS A 194 0.39 -6.58 -12.75
C CYS A 194 1.49 -5.66 -12.21
N ALA A 195 1.08 -4.47 -11.80
CA ALA A 195 1.91 -3.52 -11.07
C ALA A 195 1.56 -3.53 -9.58
N HIS A 196 2.56 -3.30 -8.74
CA HIS A 196 2.45 -3.23 -7.30
C HIS A 196 2.98 -1.89 -6.80
N ASP A 197 2.37 -1.38 -5.74
CA ASP A 197 2.82 -0.17 -5.04
C ASP A 197 3.39 -0.48 -3.65
N ALA A 198 3.28 -1.75 -3.22
CA ALA A 198 3.90 -2.30 -2.02
C ALA A 198 4.54 -3.66 -2.32
N LEU A 199 5.44 -4.10 -1.45
CA LEU A 199 6.02 -5.45 -1.47
C LEU A 199 5.77 -6.15 -0.15
N LEU A 200 5.89 -7.47 -0.11
CA LEU A 200 5.73 -8.26 1.11
C LEU A 200 7.09 -8.57 1.71
N VAL A 201 7.21 -8.40 3.02
CA VAL A 201 8.33 -8.93 3.82
C VAL A 201 7.78 -9.97 4.78
N PHE A 202 8.62 -10.93 5.18
CA PHE A 202 8.18 -11.99 6.08
C PHE A 202 7.96 -11.42 7.48
N TRP A 203 6.83 -11.74 8.11
CA TRP A 203 6.62 -11.53 9.54
C TRP A 203 6.87 -12.83 10.30
N LYS A 204 6.13 -13.87 9.94
CA LYS A 204 6.23 -15.19 10.56
C LYS A 204 6.35 -16.26 9.49
N ILE A 205 7.26 -17.21 9.70
CA ILE A 205 7.35 -18.44 8.92
C ILE A 205 7.27 -19.65 9.85
N GLY A 206 6.35 -20.57 9.59
CA GLY A 206 6.13 -21.76 10.43
C GLY A 206 5.83 -21.41 11.90
N CYS A 207 4.99 -20.39 12.13
CA CYS A 207 4.67 -19.82 13.44
C CYS A 207 5.83 -19.12 14.17
N ARG A 208 6.97 -18.88 13.52
CA ARG A 208 8.15 -18.24 14.14
C ARG A 208 8.39 -16.86 13.54
N ASP A 209 8.72 -15.90 14.39
CA ASP A 209 9.10 -14.58 13.94
C ASP A 209 10.38 -14.63 13.09
N VAL A 210 10.39 -13.84 12.01
CA VAL A 210 11.50 -13.78 11.07
C VAL A 210 12.37 -12.58 11.39
N HIS A 211 13.69 -12.75 11.31
CA HIS A 211 14.65 -11.67 11.52
C HIS A 211 15.64 -11.61 10.36
N ASN A 212 16.54 -10.62 10.39
CA ASN A 212 17.64 -10.52 9.43
C ASN A 212 17.16 -10.43 7.96
N GLN A 213 16.27 -9.48 7.74
CA GLN A 213 15.76 -9.13 6.42
C GLN A 213 16.23 -7.72 6.04
N HIS A 214 16.48 -7.51 4.75
CA HIS A 214 16.94 -6.23 4.25
C HIS A 214 16.20 -5.83 2.97
N LEU A 215 15.98 -4.53 2.80
CA LEU A 215 15.55 -3.94 1.54
C LEU A 215 16.66 -3.07 0.96
N LEU A 216 17.03 -3.36 -0.28
CA LEU A 216 18.06 -2.64 -1.01
C LEU A 216 17.44 -2.01 -2.27
N TYR A 217 17.69 -0.73 -2.51
CA TYR A 217 17.37 -0.05 -3.75
C TYR A 217 18.64 0.20 -4.56
N LEU A 218 18.62 -0.13 -5.85
CA LEU A 218 19.70 0.15 -6.80
C LEU A 218 19.12 0.72 -8.09
N LYS A 219 19.72 1.78 -8.63
CA LYS A 219 19.32 2.32 -9.95
C LYS A 219 19.62 1.38 -11.11
N LYS A 220 20.69 0.60 -10.98
CA LYS A 220 21.11 -0.42 -11.95
C LYS A 220 20.89 -1.80 -11.35
N PRO A 221 20.65 -2.83 -12.18
CA PRO A 221 20.45 -4.17 -11.66
C PRO A 221 21.71 -4.69 -10.99
N ILE A 222 21.54 -5.51 -9.96
CA ILE A 222 22.63 -6.25 -9.34
C ILE A 222 23.21 -7.27 -10.32
N THR A 223 24.54 -7.38 -10.37
CA THR A 223 25.23 -8.42 -11.14
C THR A 223 25.37 -9.71 -10.33
N ARG A 224 25.58 -10.85 -11.01
CA ARG A 224 25.85 -12.14 -10.34
C ARG A 224 27.03 -12.04 -9.37
N ALA A 225 28.15 -11.46 -9.81
CA ALA A 225 29.34 -11.27 -8.98
C ALA A 225 29.08 -10.38 -7.76
N GLN A 226 28.28 -9.30 -7.90
CA GLN A 226 27.90 -8.47 -6.76
C GLN A 226 27.02 -9.25 -5.77
N LEU A 227 26.03 -10.01 -6.27
CA LEU A 227 25.15 -10.83 -5.43
C LEU A 227 25.93 -11.94 -4.69
N ASP A 228 26.92 -12.56 -5.33
CA ASP A 228 27.79 -13.58 -4.70
C ASP A 228 28.72 -13.01 -3.63
N ALA A 229 29.12 -11.74 -3.79
CA ALA A 229 29.96 -11.04 -2.83
C ALA A 229 29.18 -10.43 -1.65
N LEU A 230 27.84 -10.47 -1.66
CA LEU A 230 27.03 -9.92 -0.58
C LEU A 230 27.18 -10.75 0.69
N ASN A 231 27.25 -10.04 1.81
CA ASN A 231 27.15 -10.60 3.14
C ASN A 231 26.35 -9.65 4.03
N GLU A 232 26.04 -10.09 5.24
CA GLU A 232 25.23 -9.31 6.19
C GLU A 232 25.86 -7.97 6.52
N THR A 233 27.18 -7.91 6.72
CA THR A 233 27.89 -6.65 7.02
C THR A 233 27.75 -5.63 5.90
N TRP A 234 27.83 -6.07 4.65
CA TRP A 234 27.61 -5.21 3.49
C TRP A 234 26.16 -4.71 3.44
N LEU A 235 25.18 -5.61 3.68
CA LEU A 235 23.77 -5.28 3.68
C LEU A 235 23.41 -4.31 4.82
N ASP A 236 23.93 -4.50 6.03
CA ASP A 236 23.72 -3.58 7.16
C ASP A 236 24.23 -2.16 6.86
N LYS A 237 25.27 -2.04 6.02
CA LYS A 237 25.83 -0.74 5.60
C LYS A 237 25.08 -0.07 4.45
N HIS A 238 24.43 -0.85 3.60
CA HIS A 238 23.97 -0.37 2.28
C HIS A 238 22.49 -0.56 2.01
N ALA A 239 21.84 -1.47 2.73
CA ALA A 239 20.42 -1.74 2.68
C ALA A 239 19.75 -1.25 3.98
N VAL A 240 18.42 -1.29 4.02
CA VAL A 240 17.65 -1.06 5.23
C VAL A 240 17.41 -2.41 5.90
N ARG A 241 18.01 -2.63 7.06
CA ARG A 241 17.66 -3.76 7.93
C ARG A 241 16.25 -3.55 8.48
N LEU A 242 15.41 -4.56 8.38
CA LEU A 242 14.01 -4.47 8.80
C LEU A 242 13.82 -4.83 10.27
N ASP A 243 13.25 -3.90 11.02
CA ASP A 243 12.65 -4.11 12.33
C ASP A 243 11.15 -4.33 12.14
N LEU A 244 10.72 -5.59 12.31
CA LEU A 244 9.34 -5.96 12.08
C LEU A 244 8.38 -5.37 13.12
N GLN A 245 8.84 -5.22 14.37
CA GLN A 245 7.99 -4.63 15.41
C GLN A 245 7.76 -3.15 15.10
N ALA A 246 8.82 -2.43 14.73
CA ALA A 246 8.69 -1.03 14.33
C ALA A 246 7.75 -0.86 13.11
N LEU A 247 7.78 -1.79 12.15
CA LEU A 247 6.86 -1.77 11.00
C LEU A 247 5.39 -2.00 11.39
N LEU A 248 5.12 -2.84 12.40
CA LEU A 248 3.76 -3.09 12.91
C LEU A 248 3.23 -1.91 13.73
N GLU A 249 4.09 -1.27 14.53
CA GLU A 249 3.68 -0.19 15.44
C GLU A 249 3.57 1.17 14.73
N ILE A 250 4.37 1.44 13.69
CA ILE A 250 4.40 2.76 13.03
C ILE A 250 3.06 3.15 12.40
N THR A 251 2.20 2.19 12.01
CA THR A 251 0.86 2.44 11.45
C THR A 251 -0.20 2.69 12.53
N ARG A 252 0.14 2.50 13.81
CA ARG A 252 -0.71 2.77 14.97
C ARG A 252 -0.39 4.11 15.64
N GLU A 253 0.72 4.73 15.24
CA GLU A 253 1.07 6.07 15.71
C GLU A 253 0.03 7.12 15.32
N PRO A 254 -0.11 8.21 16.10
CA PRO A 254 -1.08 9.25 15.80
C PRO A 254 -0.76 9.96 14.48
N VAL A 255 -1.80 10.16 13.68
CA VAL A 255 -1.73 11.02 12.49
C VAL A 255 -1.66 12.48 12.96
N VAL A 256 -0.62 13.18 12.52
CA VAL A 256 -0.45 14.59 12.85
C VAL A 256 -1.35 15.42 11.93
N LEU A 257 -2.26 16.20 12.53
CA LEU A 257 -3.12 17.10 11.78
C LEU A 257 -2.30 18.17 11.05
N ARG A 258 -2.57 18.34 9.76
CA ARG A 258 -1.93 19.39 8.97
C ARG A 258 -2.49 20.75 9.33
N PRO A 259 -1.73 21.85 9.20
CA PRO A 259 -2.24 23.21 9.44
C PRO A 259 -3.54 23.52 8.68
N SER A 260 -3.65 23.12 7.41
CA SER A 260 -4.87 23.28 6.61
C SER A 260 -6.06 22.46 7.11
N GLU A 261 -5.80 21.27 7.66
CA GLU A 261 -6.83 20.39 8.24
C GLU A 261 -7.23 20.85 9.65
N LYS A 262 -6.30 21.43 10.43
CA LYS A 262 -6.59 22.09 11.70
C LYS A 262 -7.52 23.28 11.50
N MET A 263 -7.22 24.16 10.54
CA MET A 263 -8.10 25.28 10.20
C MET A 263 -9.49 24.83 9.75
N LEU A 264 -9.60 23.74 8.98
CA LEU A 264 -10.89 23.19 8.58
C LEU A 264 -11.64 22.53 9.74
N ALA A 265 -10.95 21.81 10.62
CA ALA A 265 -11.53 21.18 11.81
C ALA A 265 -12.03 22.23 12.82
N GLU A 266 -11.26 23.30 13.03
CA GLU A 266 -11.65 24.47 13.83
C GLU A 266 -12.83 25.24 13.19
N GLN A 267 -13.02 25.14 11.87
CA GLN A 267 -14.21 25.65 11.16
C GLN A 267 -15.40 24.68 11.18
N THR A 268 -15.19 23.40 11.53
CA THR A 268 -16.24 22.35 11.54
C THR A 268 -16.93 22.23 12.91
N GLU A 269 -16.35 22.78 13.98
CA GLU A 269 -17.15 23.20 15.14
C GLU A 269 -18.03 24.35 14.69
N ALA A 270 -19.30 24.05 14.37
CA ALA A 270 -20.24 25.00 13.82
C ALA A 270 -20.24 26.31 14.62
N PRO A 271 -19.75 27.44 14.06
CA PRO A 271 -20.01 28.71 14.68
C PRO A 271 -21.47 29.01 14.39
N ALA A 272 -22.25 29.11 15.47
CA ALA A 272 -23.61 29.65 15.46
C ALA A 272 -23.70 30.82 14.47
N GLU A 273 -24.77 30.87 13.69
CA GLU A 273 -25.04 32.01 12.82
C GLU A 273 -24.96 33.30 13.65
N VAL A 274 -23.88 34.08 13.49
CA VAL A 274 -23.73 35.37 14.18
C VAL A 274 -24.58 36.36 13.41
N LEU A 275 -25.85 36.40 13.78
CA LEU A 275 -26.82 37.36 13.29
C LEU A 275 -26.74 38.63 14.14
N HIS A 276 -26.80 39.80 13.51
CA HIS A 276 -26.91 41.08 14.20
C HIS A 276 -28.28 41.70 13.92
N THR A 277 -29.03 42.04 14.97
CA THR A 277 -30.28 42.78 14.84
C THR A 277 -29.99 44.27 14.94
N VAL A 278 -30.33 45.04 13.89
CA VAL A 278 -30.13 46.50 13.83
C VAL A 278 -30.85 47.17 14.99
N GLN A 279 -30.11 47.93 15.80
CA GLN A 279 -30.62 48.60 16.98
C GLN A 279 -30.71 50.11 16.78
N ARG A 280 -31.32 50.76 17.78
CA ARG A 280 -31.31 52.20 17.95
C ARG A 280 -30.07 52.60 18.73
N ILE A 281 -29.35 53.62 18.28
CA ILE A 281 -28.17 54.13 18.98
C ILE A 281 -28.63 54.73 20.33
N PRO A 282 -28.11 54.23 21.47
CA PRO A 282 -28.49 54.71 22.79
C PRO A 282 -28.35 56.24 22.93
N GLY A 283 -29.37 56.90 23.49
CA GLY A 283 -29.38 58.36 23.67
C GLY A 283 -29.72 59.18 22.43
N THR A 284 -30.01 58.54 21.28
CA THR A 284 -30.44 59.23 20.06
C THR A 284 -31.72 58.63 19.48
N ASN A 285 -32.38 59.35 18.56
CA ASN A 285 -33.52 58.82 17.78
C ASN A 285 -33.08 58.14 16.48
N ARG A 286 -31.78 57.82 16.33
CA ARG A 286 -31.21 57.29 15.09
C ARG A 286 -30.97 55.79 15.20
N ARG A 287 -31.16 55.10 14.09
CA ARG A 287 -30.76 53.69 13.91
C ARG A 287 -29.26 53.60 13.66
N GLU A 288 -28.67 52.46 13.98
CA GLU A 288 -27.30 52.15 13.56
C GLU A 288 -27.19 52.17 12.03
N SER A 289 -26.07 52.69 11.54
CA SER A 289 -25.69 52.69 10.13
C SER A 289 -24.88 51.45 9.78
N TRP A 290 -24.85 51.10 8.48
CA TRP A 290 -24.01 50.00 7.96
C TRP A 290 -22.55 50.10 8.42
N LEU A 291 -22.02 51.31 8.52
CA LEU A 291 -20.64 51.54 8.93
C LEU A 291 -20.43 51.27 10.44
N GLU A 292 -21.36 51.71 11.29
CA GLU A 292 -21.30 51.48 12.74
C GLU A 292 -21.44 49.99 13.08
N ILE A 293 -22.38 49.31 12.40
CA ILE A 293 -22.56 47.87 12.55
C ILE A 293 -21.33 47.12 12.02
N ALA A 294 -20.82 47.47 10.83
CA ALA A 294 -19.66 46.79 10.28
C ALA A 294 -18.43 46.95 11.20
N MET A 295 -18.20 48.14 11.74
CA MET A 295 -17.09 48.38 12.68
C MET A 295 -17.19 47.55 13.96
N SER A 296 -18.39 47.34 14.52
CA SER A 296 -18.55 46.53 15.74
C SER A 296 -18.16 45.06 15.55
N TYR A 297 -18.10 44.60 14.29
CA TYR A 297 -17.67 43.26 13.91
C TYR A 297 -16.37 43.22 13.09
N GLY A 298 -15.64 44.34 13.01
CA GLY A 298 -14.36 44.40 12.28
C GLY A 298 -14.46 44.26 10.75
N LEU A 299 -15.63 44.57 10.17
CA LEU A 299 -15.89 44.59 8.73
C LEU A 299 -15.89 46.02 8.19
N SER A 300 -15.73 46.17 6.88
CA SER A 300 -16.12 47.41 6.18
C SER A 300 -17.63 47.42 5.88
N ALA A 301 -18.19 48.61 5.74
CA ALA A 301 -19.62 48.78 5.38
C ALA A 301 -19.98 48.08 4.06
N LYS A 302 -19.03 48.02 3.12
CA LYS A 302 -19.20 47.33 1.83
C LYS A 302 -19.22 45.82 2.01
N GLU A 303 -18.29 45.25 2.78
CA GLU A 303 -18.28 43.80 3.05
C GLU A 303 -19.55 43.37 3.76
N LEU A 304 -20.04 44.15 4.74
CA LEU A 304 -21.30 43.87 5.40
C LEU A 304 -22.51 43.96 4.43
N LEU A 305 -22.49 44.89 3.49
CA LEU A 305 -23.52 45.01 2.46
C LEU A 305 -23.49 43.80 1.49
N ASP A 306 -22.29 43.39 1.06
CA ASP A 306 -22.07 42.23 0.18
C ASP A 306 -22.59 40.92 0.82
N LEU A 307 -22.55 40.82 2.15
CA LEU A 307 -23.10 39.70 2.93
C LEU A 307 -24.64 39.72 3.04
N ASN A 308 -25.28 40.84 2.72
CA ASN A 308 -26.72 41.04 2.84
C ASN A 308 -27.30 41.56 1.51
N PRO A 309 -27.26 40.73 0.44
CA PRO A 309 -27.53 41.17 -0.93
C PRO A 309 -28.94 41.74 -1.14
N GLN A 310 -29.90 41.43 -0.25
CA GLN A 310 -31.24 42.04 -0.30
C GLN A 310 -31.21 43.58 -0.19
N TYR A 311 -30.13 44.17 0.33
CA TYR A 311 -29.97 45.62 0.43
C TYR A 311 -29.14 46.23 -0.71
N HIS A 312 -28.68 45.46 -1.70
CA HIS A 312 -27.91 45.99 -2.83
C HIS A 312 -28.69 46.97 -3.70
N ILE A 313 -30.01 46.76 -3.82
CA ILE A 313 -30.90 47.59 -4.64
C ILE A 313 -31.07 48.97 -3.99
N ASP A 314 -31.25 49.01 -2.67
CA ASP A 314 -31.31 50.24 -1.90
C ASP A 314 -30.82 50.03 -0.45
N PRO A 315 -29.55 50.35 -0.14
CA PRO A 315 -28.99 50.21 1.20
C PRO A 315 -29.66 51.08 2.26
N MET A 316 -30.42 52.10 1.86
CA MET A 316 -31.11 53.00 2.80
C MET A 316 -32.38 52.39 3.39
N THR A 317 -32.87 51.28 2.82
CA THR A 317 -34.05 50.54 3.30
C THR A 317 -33.85 49.82 4.63
N LEU A 318 -32.61 49.71 5.13
CA LEU A 318 -32.28 49.12 6.43
C LEU A 318 -33.05 49.80 7.57
N LYS A 319 -33.66 49.04 8.47
CA LYS A 319 -34.49 49.53 9.58
C LYS A 319 -34.14 48.86 10.91
N ILE A 320 -34.54 49.50 12.01
CA ILE A 320 -34.42 48.91 13.35
C ILE A 320 -35.23 47.61 13.40
N GLY A 321 -34.61 46.55 13.90
CA GLY A 321 -35.19 45.20 13.95
C GLY A 321 -34.84 44.31 12.77
N ASP A 322 -34.21 44.85 11.71
CA ASP A 322 -33.70 44.04 10.61
C ASP A 322 -32.55 43.15 11.10
N ILE A 323 -32.41 41.97 10.51
CA ILE A 323 -31.38 40.99 10.89
C ILE A 323 -30.35 40.89 9.77
N LEU A 324 -29.10 41.18 10.10
CA LEU A 324 -27.96 41.15 9.19
C LEU A 324 -27.08 39.92 9.44
N ASN A 325 -26.64 39.30 8.34
CA ASN A 325 -25.64 38.25 8.34
C ASN A 325 -24.24 38.87 8.39
N ILE A 326 -23.42 38.44 9.35
CA ILE A 326 -22.08 38.99 9.64
C ILE A 326 -20.95 38.05 9.18
N LYS A 327 -21.24 36.87 8.62
CA LYS A 327 -20.20 35.89 8.25
C LYS A 327 -19.39 36.34 7.03
N SER A 328 -18.23 36.96 7.25
CA SER A 328 -17.20 37.12 6.21
C SER A 328 -16.69 35.75 5.77
N GLN A 329 -17.00 35.34 4.54
CA GLN A 329 -16.28 34.23 3.91
C GLN A 329 -14.88 34.72 3.62
N ILE A 330 -13.88 34.17 4.32
CA ILE A 330 -12.47 34.34 4.04
C ILE A 330 -12.28 34.10 2.54
N THR A 331 -12.04 35.17 1.78
CA THR A 331 -11.68 35.07 0.37
C THR A 331 -10.36 34.31 0.34
N HIS A 332 -10.38 33.07 -0.16
CA HIS A 332 -9.17 32.30 -0.42
C HIS A 332 -8.32 33.07 -1.45
N SER A 333 -7.44 33.93 -0.96
CA SER A 333 -6.34 34.43 -1.77
C SER A 333 -5.56 33.20 -2.24
N ARG A 334 -5.45 33.09 -3.56
CA ARG A 334 -4.74 32.02 -4.26
C ARG A 334 -3.25 32.17 -3.94
N GLN A 335 -2.82 31.75 -2.75
CA GLN A 335 -1.42 31.79 -2.37
C GLN A 335 -0.64 30.85 -3.30
N LYS A 336 0.46 31.37 -3.86
CA LYS A 336 1.51 30.58 -4.52
C LYS A 336 1.86 29.40 -3.59
N ALA A 337 1.63 28.17 -4.03
CA ALA A 337 1.92 27.01 -3.21
C ALA A 337 3.44 26.93 -3.00
N SER A 338 3.86 27.17 -1.76
CA SER A 338 5.11 26.64 -1.24
C SER A 338 5.03 25.11 -1.26
N VAL A 339 6.15 24.46 -1.55
CA VAL A 339 6.30 23.02 -1.27
C VAL A 339 6.10 22.85 0.23
N GLY A 340 5.07 22.09 0.62
CA GLY A 340 4.79 21.81 2.01
C GLY A 340 5.83 20.83 2.58
N VAL A 341 6.22 21.05 3.83
CA VAL A 341 6.98 20.04 4.59
C VAL A 341 5.97 18.95 5.03
N PRO A 342 6.32 17.65 4.97
CA PRO A 342 5.47 16.62 5.54
C PRO A 342 5.22 16.86 7.04
N PRO A 343 4.09 16.42 7.60
CA PRO A 343 3.78 16.61 9.03
C PRO A 343 4.84 16.08 9.98
N ARG A 344 5.65 15.12 9.54
CA ARG A 344 6.83 14.62 10.23
C ARG A 344 8.00 14.51 9.27
N ALA A 345 9.20 14.78 9.78
CA ALA A 345 10.42 14.55 9.03
C ALA A 345 10.58 13.07 8.67
N PRO A 346 11.13 12.72 7.49
CA PRO A 346 11.36 11.34 7.11
C PRO A 346 12.24 10.57 8.11
N GLN A 347 11.73 9.42 8.54
CA GLN A 347 12.42 8.43 9.36
C GLN A 347 12.65 7.16 8.55
N THR A 348 13.26 6.14 9.16
CA THR A 348 13.44 4.83 8.49
C THR A 348 12.10 4.15 8.20
N TYR A 349 11.17 4.19 9.15
CA TYR A 349 9.78 3.75 8.98
C TYR A 349 8.88 4.95 9.24
N ASN A 350 7.83 5.10 8.42
CA ASN A 350 6.99 6.28 8.47
C ASN A 350 5.53 5.88 8.46
N HIS A 351 4.74 6.55 9.30
CA HIS A 351 3.29 6.43 9.22
C HIS A 351 2.86 6.97 7.84
N PRO A 352 2.13 6.19 7.03
CA PRO A 352 1.80 6.56 5.64
C PRO A 352 1.05 7.89 5.56
N LEU A 353 0.08 8.12 6.45
CA LEU A 353 -0.66 9.39 6.53
C LEU A 353 0.16 10.56 7.08
N ASN A 354 1.37 10.36 7.59
CA ASN A 354 2.29 11.45 7.96
C ASN A 354 3.37 11.67 6.87
N SER A 355 3.36 10.87 5.80
CA SER A 355 4.39 10.89 4.74
C SER A 355 4.02 11.71 3.51
N TYR A 356 2.73 12.03 3.31
CA TYR A 356 2.30 12.86 2.18
C TYR A 356 2.29 14.34 2.51
N TYR A 357 2.60 15.16 1.50
CA TYR A 357 2.84 16.60 1.63
C TYR A 357 2.29 17.38 0.43
N THR A 358 2.08 18.69 0.60
CA THR A 358 1.63 19.55 -0.48
C THR A 358 2.74 19.75 -1.50
N HIS A 359 2.58 19.22 -2.70
CA HIS A 359 3.52 19.42 -3.81
C HIS A 359 2.75 19.40 -5.14
N ARG A 360 2.98 20.38 -6.01
CA ARG A 360 2.19 20.53 -7.25
C ARG A 360 2.60 19.53 -8.32
N ASP A 361 3.89 19.32 -8.47
CA ASP A 361 4.41 18.50 -9.55
C ASP A 361 4.30 17.01 -9.23
N THR A 362 4.26 16.18 -10.26
CA THR A 362 4.25 14.72 -10.08
C THR A 362 5.58 14.22 -9.52
N PHE A 363 6.69 14.89 -9.86
CA PHE A 363 8.04 14.49 -9.46
C PHE A 363 8.66 15.53 -8.51
N LEU A 364 9.53 15.06 -7.64
CA LEU A 364 10.37 15.91 -6.80
C LEU A 364 11.38 16.66 -7.67
N ALA A 365 11.55 17.96 -7.40
CA ALA A 365 12.33 18.87 -8.23
C ALA A 365 13.75 18.33 -8.50
N GLY A 366 14.15 18.31 -9.77
CA GLY A 366 15.47 17.84 -10.20
C GLY A 366 15.67 16.32 -10.10
N THR A 367 14.60 15.53 -9.90
CA THR A 367 14.69 14.06 -9.77
C THR A 367 13.62 13.35 -10.59
N THR A 368 13.79 12.04 -10.76
CA THR A 368 12.79 11.12 -11.32
C THR A 368 11.82 10.58 -10.26
N MET A 369 12.03 10.90 -8.97
CA MET A 369 11.25 10.37 -7.86
C MET A 369 9.84 10.98 -7.86
N LYS A 370 8.79 10.14 -7.84
CA LYS A 370 7.41 10.61 -7.78
C LYS A 370 7.10 11.13 -6.38
N ALA A 371 6.58 12.35 -6.29
CA ALA A 371 6.22 12.96 -5.02
C ALA A 371 5.03 12.24 -4.38
N ILE A 372 5.08 12.06 -3.05
CA ILE A 372 3.94 11.57 -2.28
C ILE A 372 3.02 12.77 -1.98
N ASN A 373 2.41 13.30 -3.03
CA ASN A 373 1.67 14.57 -2.96
C ASN A 373 0.17 14.44 -2.72
N SER A 374 -0.31 13.19 -2.61
CA SER A 374 -1.72 12.87 -2.40
C SER A 374 -1.86 11.75 -1.41
N ARG A 375 -2.88 11.85 -0.55
CA ARG A 375 -3.31 10.78 0.35
C ARG A 375 -3.63 9.48 -0.40
N SER A 376 -4.08 9.56 -1.65
CA SER A 376 -4.42 8.38 -2.46
C SER A 376 -3.23 7.51 -2.84
N LEU A 377 -1.99 8.04 -2.76
CA LEU A 377 -0.76 7.32 -3.10
C LEU A 377 -0.25 6.42 -1.97
N VAL A 378 -0.85 6.50 -0.78
CA VAL A 378 -0.50 5.72 0.39
C VAL A 378 -1.74 5.03 0.96
N ARG A 379 -1.54 4.02 1.81
CA ARG A 379 -2.62 3.37 2.56
C ARG A 379 -2.33 3.45 4.05
N LYS A 380 -3.34 3.76 4.85
CA LYS A 380 -3.19 4.15 6.27
C LYS A 380 -2.50 3.09 7.15
N ASP A 381 -2.57 1.84 6.73
CA ASP A 381 -2.16 0.61 7.41
C ASP A 381 -1.03 -0.12 6.64
N ILE A 382 -0.37 0.55 5.70
CA ILE A 382 0.83 0.04 5.02
C ILE A 382 1.98 1.03 5.29
N PRO A 383 3.00 0.65 6.08
CA PRO A 383 4.11 1.54 6.41
C PRO A 383 4.93 1.94 5.19
N VAL A 384 5.44 3.18 5.20
CA VAL A 384 6.38 3.68 4.19
C VAL A 384 7.80 3.51 4.70
N VAL A 385 8.63 2.76 3.97
CA VAL A 385 10.01 2.45 4.35
C VAL A 385 10.97 3.28 3.51
N ARG A 386 11.80 4.08 4.20
CA ARG A 386 12.83 4.89 3.55
C ARG A 386 14.03 4.01 3.20
N LEU A 387 14.19 3.71 1.92
CA LEU A 387 15.33 2.99 1.35
C LEU A 387 16.54 3.90 1.20
N ASN A 388 17.73 3.30 1.37
CA ASN A 388 18.98 3.97 1.04
C ASN A 388 19.10 4.09 -0.48
N SER A 389 19.36 5.30 -0.98
CA SER A 389 19.63 5.52 -2.39
C SER A 389 21.13 5.62 -2.65
N ARG A 390 21.58 4.92 -3.69
CA ARG A 390 22.93 5.06 -4.23
C ARG A 390 22.86 5.74 -5.58
N GLY A 391 23.78 6.70 -5.78
CA GLY A 391 23.96 7.48 -7.00
C GLY A 391 24.16 6.63 -8.23
#